data_AF-A0A699HGA4-F1
#
_entry.id   AF-A0A699HGA4-F1
#
_cell.length_a   1.000
_cell.length_b   1.000
_cell.length_c   1.000
_cell.angle_alpha   90.00
_cell.angle_beta   90.00
_cell.angle_gamma   90.00
#
_symmetry.space_group_name_H-M   'P 1'
#
loop_
_entity.id
_entity.type
_entity.pdbx_description
1 polymer ?
#
loop_
_entity_poly.entity_id
_entity_poly.type
_entity_poly.pdbx_seq_one_letter_code
_entity_poly.pdbx_strand_id
1 'polypeptide(L)'
;MQKYAVTHRLATPYHPQISGQVEVSNHGLKRIMERAVGKNRASLSDKLDDALWAFRTAYKTPIGCTPYKLVYGKACHLPVELEHKAYWALKHANFNLKTADDHRNIQINKLNELRDKAYENSLIYKEKTKRLYD
;
A
#
# COMPACT_ATOMS: atom_id res chain seq x y z
N MET A 1 24.66 1.29 11.77
CA MET A 1 23.19 1.34 11.92
C MET A 1 22.66 2.76 12.09
N GLN A 2 23.26 3.61 12.93
CA GLN A 2 22.92 5.05 13.03
C GLN A 2 23.07 5.84 11.72
N LYS A 3 23.84 5.32 10.74
CA LYS A 3 24.08 5.95 9.44
C LYS A 3 22.80 6.30 8.65
N TYR A 4 21.71 5.55 8.85
CA TYR A 4 20.43 5.79 8.17
C TYR A 4 19.29 6.16 9.12
N ALA A 5 19.57 6.39 10.41
CA ALA A 5 18.56 6.65 11.44
C ALA A 5 17.42 5.59 11.50
N VAL A 6 17.70 4.34 11.11
CA VAL A 6 16.72 3.24 11.16
C VAL A 6 16.78 2.55 12.52
N THR A 7 15.65 2.53 13.23
CA THR A 7 15.47 1.75 14.46
C THR A 7 14.90 0.38 14.13
N HIS A 8 15.69 -0.68 14.33
CA HIS A 8 15.20 -2.05 14.18
C HIS A 8 14.35 -2.44 15.40
N ARG A 9 13.12 -2.89 15.15
CA ARG A 9 12.27 -3.54 16.16
C ARG A 9 12.38 -5.05 15.97
N LEU A 10 12.89 -5.75 16.98
CA LEU A 10 13.04 -7.21 16.96
C LEU A 10 11.92 -7.87 17.77
N ALA A 11 11.37 -8.95 17.21
CA ALA A 11 10.42 -9.82 17.87
C ALA A 11 11.17 -10.89 18.69
N THR A 12 10.58 -11.36 19.79
CA THR A 12 11.12 -12.51 20.52
C THR A 12 10.76 -13.82 19.77
N PRO A 13 11.62 -14.86 19.82
CA PRO A 13 11.48 -16.07 18.99
C PRO A 13 10.16 -16.86 19.12
N TYR A 14 9.39 -16.63 20.18
CA TYR A 14 8.14 -17.35 20.48
C TYR A 14 6.96 -16.45 20.81
N HIS A 15 7.18 -15.13 20.85
CA HIS A 15 6.12 -14.16 21.03
C HIS A 15 6.33 -13.01 20.05
N PRO A 16 6.15 -13.27 18.74
CA PRO A 16 6.27 -12.23 17.75
C PRO A 16 5.21 -11.18 18.02
N GLN A 17 5.63 -10.08 18.64
CA GLN A 17 4.84 -8.85 18.75
C GLN A 17 4.87 -8.11 17.40
N ILE A 18 4.70 -8.89 16.33
CA ILE A 18 4.62 -8.40 14.96
C ILE A 18 3.19 -7.91 14.79
N SER A 19 3.02 -6.77 14.13
CA SER A 19 1.66 -6.27 13.89
C SER A 19 0.91 -7.32 13.07
N GLY A 20 -0.23 -7.81 13.57
CA GLY A 20 -1.04 -8.81 12.83
C GLY A 20 -1.42 -8.36 11.41
N GLN A 21 -1.37 -7.05 11.12
CA GLN A 21 -1.51 -6.51 9.78
C GLN A 21 -0.40 -6.98 8.82
N VAL A 22 0.84 -7.07 9.28
CA VAL A 22 1.99 -7.58 8.51
C VAL A 22 1.80 -9.06 8.23
N GLU A 23 1.37 -9.85 9.20
CA GLU A 23 1.11 -11.28 9.02
C GLU A 23 0.00 -11.53 7.99
N VAL A 24 -1.15 -10.86 8.12
CA VAL A 24 -2.27 -10.96 7.17
C VAL A 24 -1.84 -10.55 5.77
N SER A 25 -1.05 -9.48 5.64
CA SER A 25 -0.53 -9.01 4.35
C SER A 25 0.42 -10.01 3.72
N ASN A 26 1.35 -10.56 4.50
CA ASN A 26 2.31 -11.57 4.05
C ASN A 26 1.60 -12.86 3.63
N HIS A 27 0.58 -13.30 4.38
CA HIS A 27 -0.25 -14.43 3.98
C HIS A 27 -0.97 -14.18 2.66
N GLY A 28 -1.52 -12.98 2.46
CA GLY A 28 -2.16 -12.59 1.21
C GLY A 28 -1.20 -12.61 0.01
N LEU A 29 0.01 -12.05 0.17
CA LEU A 29 1.06 -12.08 -0.84
C LEU A 29 1.50 -13.51 -1.17
N LYS A 30 1.76 -14.32 -0.14
CA LYS A 30 2.13 -15.72 -0.28
C LYS A 30 1.09 -16.48 -1.10
N ARG A 31 -0.21 -16.30 -0.81
CA ARG A 31 -1.31 -16.96 -1.54
C ARG A 31 -1.37 -16.54 -3.01
N ILE A 32 -1.08 -15.28 -3.34
CA ILE A 32 -1.02 -14.80 -4.73
C ILE A 32 0.16 -15.45 -5.45
N MET A 33 1.33 -15.48 -4.81
CA MET A 33 2.53 -16.10 -5.38
C MET A 33 2.36 -17.61 -5.58
N GLU A 34 1.78 -18.32 -4.60
CA GLU A 34 1.49 -19.75 -4.70
C GLU A 34 0.60 -20.07 -5.91
N ARG A 35 -0.41 -19.23 -6.16
CA ARG A 35 -1.30 -19.37 -7.32
C ARG A 35 -0.59 -19.05 -8.65
N ALA A 36 0.25 -18.02 -8.68
CA ALA A 36 0.94 -17.61 -9.89
C ALA A 36 2.06 -18.57 -10.30
N VAL A 37 2.82 -19.09 -9.32
CA VAL A 37 4.02 -19.91 -9.53
C VAL A 37 3.68 -21.40 -9.66
N GLY A 38 2.59 -21.86 -9.03
CA GLY A 38 2.18 -23.26 -9.03
C GLY A 38 3.27 -24.18 -8.46
N LYS A 39 3.56 -25.30 -9.15
CA LYS A 39 4.58 -26.27 -8.71
C LYS A 39 6.03 -25.84 -9.04
N ASN A 40 6.23 -24.89 -9.96
CA ASN A 40 7.56 -24.58 -10.48
C ASN A 40 8.20 -23.38 -9.76
N ARG A 41 8.95 -23.65 -8.70
CA ARG A 41 9.63 -22.65 -7.86
C ARG A 41 10.71 -21.82 -8.59
N ALA A 42 11.20 -22.26 -9.76
CA ALA A 42 12.21 -21.53 -10.51
C ALA A 42 11.69 -20.19 -11.09
N SER A 43 10.38 -20.09 -11.33
CA SER A 43 9.74 -18.88 -11.88
C SER A 43 9.32 -17.84 -10.82
N LEU A 44 9.77 -18.00 -9.56
CA LEU A 44 9.32 -17.16 -8.46
C LEU A 44 9.81 -15.71 -8.57
N SER A 45 11.06 -15.51 -9.01
CA SER A 45 11.62 -14.17 -9.21
C SER A 45 10.85 -13.43 -10.30
N ASP A 46 10.62 -14.08 -11.43
CA ASP A 46 9.98 -13.46 -12.60
C ASP A 46 8.53 -13.04 -12.34
N LYS A 47 7.84 -13.76 -11.44
CA LYS A 47 6.43 -13.50 -11.08
C LYS A 47 6.26 -12.63 -9.84
N LEU A 48 7.36 -12.23 -9.18
CA LEU A 48 7.29 -11.44 -7.96
C LEU A 48 6.67 -10.06 -8.22
N ASP A 49 7.08 -9.39 -9.31
CA ASP A 49 6.58 -8.07 -9.67
C ASP A 49 5.07 -8.11 -9.99
N ASP A 50 4.63 -9.11 -10.74
CA ASP A 50 3.21 -9.33 -11.04
C ASP A 50 2.39 -9.60 -9.77
N ALA A 51 2.92 -10.42 -8.85
CA ALA A 51 2.27 -10.71 -7.58
C ALA A 51 2.15 -9.48 -6.69
N LEU A 52 3.22 -8.67 -6.62
CA LEU A 52 3.21 -7.40 -5.90
C LEU A 52 2.25 -6.40 -6.53
N TRP A 53 2.20 -6.33 -7.86
CA TRP A 53 1.26 -5.48 -8.58
C TRP A 53 -0.19 -5.87 -8.28
N ALA A 54 -0.52 -7.16 -8.41
CA ALA A 54 -1.84 -7.69 -8.09
C ALA A 54 -2.22 -7.40 -6.63
N PHE A 55 -1.29 -7.55 -5.69
CA PHE A 55 -1.55 -7.25 -4.28
C PHE A 55 -1.82 -5.76 -4.03
N ARG A 56 -1.05 -4.86 -4.66
CA ARG A 56 -1.17 -3.41 -4.49
C ARG A 56 -2.45 -2.86 -5.09
N THR A 57 -2.92 -3.44 -6.18
CA THR A 57 -4.12 -3.00 -6.92
C THR A 57 -5.41 -3.65 -6.42
N ALA A 58 -5.34 -4.81 -5.77
CA ALA A 58 -6.50 -5.46 -5.18
C ALA A 58 -7.08 -4.70 -3.98
N TYR A 59 -8.41 -4.60 -3.92
CA TYR A 59 -9.12 -4.00 -2.80
C TYR A 59 -8.97 -4.85 -1.53
N LYS A 60 -8.74 -4.20 -0.38
CA LYS A 60 -8.63 -4.87 0.92
C LYS A 60 -9.81 -4.47 1.80
N THR A 61 -10.69 -5.42 2.07
CA THR A 61 -11.86 -5.23 2.94
C THR A 61 -11.52 -4.70 4.34
N PRO A 62 -10.47 -5.17 5.03
CA PRO A 62 -10.14 -4.65 6.36
C PRO A 62 -9.76 -3.16 6.37
N ILE A 63 -9.23 -2.65 5.27
CA ILE A 63 -8.73 -1.27 5.14
C ILE A 63 -9.77 -0.39 4.43
N GLY A 64 -10.62 -0.97 3.58
CA GLY A 64 -11.63 -0.25 2.81
C GLY A 64 -11.10 0.44 1.55
N CYS A 65 -9.89 0.08 1.09
CA CYS A 65 -9.32 0.58 -0.17
C CYS A 65 -8.24 -0.35 -0.72
N THR A 66 -7.61 0.04 -1.84
CA THR A 66 -6.42 -0.65 -2.37
C THR A 66 -5.16 -0.10 -1.69
N PRO A 67 -4.12 -0.94 -1.46
CA PRO A 67 -2.85 -0.46 -0.92
C PRO A 67 -2.20 0.63 -1.79
N TYR A 68 -2.35 0.54 -3.12
CA TYR A 68 -1.87 1.55 -4.05
C TYR A 68 -2.48 2.93 -3.77
N LYS A 69 -3.81 2.99 -3.56
CA LYS A 69 -4.51 4.24 -3.26
C LYS A 69 -4.08 4.83 -1.92
N LEU A 70 -3.70 4.01 -0.95
CA LEU A 70 -3.21 4.48 0.35
C LEU A 70 -1.84 5.20 0.25
N VAL A 71 -0.98 4.72 -0.66
CA VAL A 71 0.36 5.27 -0.86
C VAL A 71 0.29 6.53 -1.73
N TYR A 72 -0.39 6.44 -2.88
CA TYR A 72 -0.36 7.48 -3.92
C TYR A 72 -1.59 8.41 -3.93
N GLY A 73 -2.63 8.12 -3.15
CA GLY A 73 -3.87 8.91 -3.08
C GLY A 73 -4.79 8.79 -4.29
N LYS A 74 -4.43 7.97 -5.28
CA LYS A 74 -5.19 7.77 -6.53
C LYS A 74 -5.50 6.29 -6.74
N ALA A 75 -6.60 6.01 -7.43
CA ALA A 75 -6.85 4.67 -7.92
C ALA A 75 -5.78 4.31 -8.96
N CYS A 76 -5.39 3.03 -9.03
CA CYS A 76 -4.52 2.54 -10.08
C CYS A 76 -5.33 2.52 -11.40
N HIS A 77 -4.97 3.40 -12.32
CA HIS A 77 -5.30 3.28 -13.74
C HIS A 77 -4.04 2.76 -14.45
N LEU A 78 -4.15 2.27 -15.70
CA LEU A 78 -3.03 1.81 -16.54
C LEU A 78 -1.80 2.77 -16.46
N PRO A 79 -0.56 2.30 -16.75
CA PRO A 79 0.64 2.70 -16.03
C PRO A 79 0.70 4.21 -15.83
N VAL A 80 0.61 4.61 -14.55
CA VAL A 80 0.66 5.98 -14.07
C VAL A 80 1.85 6.76 -14.64
N GLU A 81 2.87 6.04 -15.09
CA GLU A 81 4.05 6.54 -15.79
C GLU A 81 3.71 7.29 -17.09
N LEU A 82 2.71 6.84 -17.86
CA LEU A 82 2.26 7.52 -19.09
C LEU A 82 1.46 8.80 -18.77
N GLU A 83 0.52 8.72 -17.83
CA GLU A 83 -0.25 9.88 -17.39
C GLU A 83 0.63 10.93 -16.68
N HIS A 84 1.59 10.50 -15.86
CA HIS A 84 2.51 11.38 -15.15
C HIS A 84 3.46 12.09 -16.12
N LYS A 85 4.00 11.40 -17.14
CA LYS A 85 4.83 12.03 -18.18
C LYS A 85 4.03 13.05 -19.00
N ALA A 86 2.80 12.71 -19.41
CA ALA A 86 1.93 13.62 -20.14
C ALA A 86 1.50 14.83 -19.29
N TYR A 87 1.17 14.61 -18.02
CA TYR A 87 0.80 15.66 -17.07
C TYR A 87 1.98 16.60 -16.77
N TRP A 88 3.20 16.07 -16.55
CA TRP A 88 4.39 16.90 -16.34
C TRP A 88 4.72 17.77 -17.55
N ALA A 89 4.60 17.22 -18.77
CA ALA A 89 4.77 18.00 -20.00
C ALA A 89 3.75 19.14 -20.10
N LEU A 90 2.48 18.89 -19.77
CA LEU A 90 1.42 19.90 -19.77
C LEU A 90 1.64 20.98 -18.69
N LYS A 91 2.14 20.56 -17.52
CA LYS A 91 2.38 21.45 -16.37
C LYS A 91 3.54 22.41 -16.62
N HIS A 92 4.58 21.97 -17.33
CA HIS A 92 5.69 22.85 -17.75
C HIS A 92 5.25 23.99 -18.69
N ALA A 93 4.16 23.81 -19.44
CA ALA A 93 3.71 24.79 -20.43
C ALA A 93 2.88 25.96 -19.86
N ASN A 94 2.25 25.83 -18.68
CA ASN A 94 1.34 26.85 -18.10
C ASN A 94 1.36 26.84 -16.56
N PHE A 95 2.47 27.18 -15.91
CA PHE A 95 2.62 27.06 -14.45
C PHE A 95 2.37 28.39 -13.71
N ASN A 96 1.22 28.53 -13.04
CA ASN A 96 1.05 29.51 -11.97
C ASN A 96 1.40 28.84 -10.63
N LEU A 97 2.52 29.28 -10.03
CA LEU A 97 3.13 28.66 -8.85
C LEU A 97 2.19 28.63 -7.64
N LYS A 98 1.46 29.72 -7.39
CA LYS A 98 0.60 29.84 -6.19
C LYS A 98 -0.60 28.89 -6.26
N THR A 99 -1.29 28.86 -7.41
CA THR A 99 -2.40 27.93 -7.63
C THR A 99 -1.97 26.47 -7.62
N ALA A 100 -0.75 26.17 -8.07
CA ALA A 100 -0.22 24.81 -8.05
C ALA A 100 0.13 24.33 -6.64
N ASP A 101 0.59 25.25 -5.78
CA ASP A 101 0.87 24.97 -4.37
C ASP A 101 -0.41 24.70 -3.58
N ASP A 102 -1.40 25.58 -3.71
CA ASP A 102 -2.72 25.42 -3.07
C ASP A 102 -3.37 24.09 -3.46
N HIS A 103 -3.35 23.75 -4.75
CA HIS A 103 -3.88 22.49 -5.25
C HIS A 103 -3.10 21.27 -4.71
N ARG A 104 -1.77 21.36 -4.57
CA ARG A 104 -0.97 20.28 -3.98
C ARG A 104 -1.29 20.09 -2.50
N ASN A 105 -1.45 21.18 -1.75
CA ASN A 105 -1.82 21.13 -0.33
C ASN A 105 -3.18 20.45 -0.13
N ILE A 106 -4.17 20.78 -0.98
CA ILE A 106 -5.48 20.11 -0.97
C ILE A 106 -5.34 18.60 -1.25
N GLN A 107 -4.51 18.20 -2.22
CA GLN A 107 -4.28 16.79 -2.53
C GLN A 107 -3.62 16.04 -1.36
N ILE A 108 -2.67 16.65 -0.66
CA ILE A 108 -2.00 16.07 0.50
C ILE A 108 -3.00 15.89 1.65
N ASN A 109 -3.83 16.89 1.92
CA ASN A 109 -4.85 16.81 2.97
C ASN A 109 -5.83 15.67 2.70
N LYS A 110 -6.32 15.57 1.46
CA LYS A 110 -7.20 14.47 1.04
C LYS A 110 -6.54 13.09 1.18
N LEU A 111 -5.23 13.00 0.94
CA LEU A 111 -4.47 11.76 1.14
C LEU A 111 -4.36 11.40 2.63
N ASN A 112 -4.16 12.38 3.50
CA ASN A 112 -4.13 12.15 4.94
C ASN A 112 -5.49 11.65 5.45
N GLU A 113 -6.60 12.28 5.05
CA GLU A 113 -7.95 11.82 5.42
C GLU A 113 -8.23 10.37 4.98
N LEU A 114 -7.76 9.98 3.79
CA LEU A 114 -7.87 8.59 3.31
C LEU A 114 -7.07 7.62 4.19
N ARG A 115 -5.89 8.03 4.67
CA ARG A 115 -5.04 7.22 5.56
C ARG A 115 -5.65 7.07 6.94
N ASP A 116 -6.20 8.15 7.48
CA ASP A 116 -6.88 8.12 8.78
C ASP A 116 -8.09 7.19 8.73
N LYS A 117 -8.92 7.30 7.69
CA LYS A 117 -10.06 6.39 7.48
C LYS A 117 -9.62 4.93 7.34
N ALA A 118 -8.55 4.68 6.61
CA ALA A 118 -7.98 3.34 6.45
C ALA A 118 -7.48 2.75 7.78
N TYR A 119 -6.89 3.59 8.63
CA TYR A 119 -6.44 3.22 9.96
C TYR A 119 -7.61 2.86 10.87
N GLU A 120 -8.65 3.69 10.92
CA GLU A 120 -9.86 3.44 11.70
C GLU A 120 -10.58 2.16 11.27
N ASN A 121 -10.74 1.95 9.97
CA ASN A 121 -11.33 0.71 9.44
C ASN A 121 -10.57 -0.54 9.90
N SER A 122 -9.24 -0.47 9.91
CA SER A 122 -8.38 -1.58 10.34
C SER A 122 -8.51 -1.86 11.84
N LEU A 123 -8.63 -0.81 12.66
CA LEU A 123 -8.88 -0.95 14.09
C LEU A 123 -10.24 -1.60 14.36
N ILE A 124 -11.30 -1.11 13.71
CA ILE A 124 -12.66 -1.66 13.83
C ILE A 124 -12.70 -3.13 13.40
N TYR A 125 -12.07 -3.46 12.27
CA TYR A 125 -11.99 -4.83 11.79
C TYR A 125 -11.31 -5.74 12.81
N LYS A 126 -10.18 -5.29 13.39
CA LYS A 126 -9.44 -6.02 14.41
C LYS A 126 -10.29 -6.27 15.66
N GLU A 127 -11.01 -5.25 16.12
CA GLU A 127 -11.87 -5.36 17.29
C GLU A 127 -13.03 -6.34 17.05
N LYS A 128 -13.66 -6.29 15.88
CA LYS A 128 -14.70 -7.24 15.47
C LYS A 128 -14.18 -8.68 15.44
N THR A 129 -12.97 -8.89 14.92
CA THR A 129 -12.39 -10.24 14.93
C THR A 129 -12.12 -10.74 16.34
N LYS A 130 -11.66 -9.90 17.28
CA LYS A 130 -11.46 -10.33 18.68
C LYS A 130 -12.76 -10.82 19.32
N ARG A 131 -13.84 -10.03 19.20
CA ARG A 131 -15.16 -10.38 19.76
C ARG A 131 -15.74 -11.70 19.22
N LEU A 132 -15.24 -12.20 18.08
CA LEU A 132 -15.71 -13.45 17.48
C LEU A 132 -14.98 -14.70 18.02
N TYR A 133 -13.81 -14.50 18.61
CA TYR A 133 -12.95 -15.57 19.15
C TYR A 133 -12.78 -15.50 20.68
N ASP A 134 -13.37 -14.49 21.32
CA ASP A 134 -13.60 -14.39 22.77
C ASP A 134 -14.90 -15.13 23.15
#